data_AF-A0A8J3UKD6-F1
#
_entry.id   AF-A0A8J3UKD6-F1
#
_cell.length_a   1.000
_cell.length_b   1.000
_cell.length_c   1.000
_cell.angle_alpha   90.00
_cell.angle_beta   90.00
_cell.angle_gamma   90.00
#
_symmetry.space_group_name_H-M   'P 1'
#
loop_
_entity.id
_entity.type
_entity.pdbx_description
1 polymer ?
#
loop_
_entity_poly.entity_id
_entity_poly.type
_entity_poly.pdbx_seq_one_letter_code
_entity_poly.pdbx_strand_id
1 'polypeptide(L)'
;MSDTTDTAPELSPRRPFALRLPPALLACAAVPVGMITLPWAAFIVVISVRSLLGGSDGTWLGLVTMGVAPLVGYPAAAVLWSRSRRAATPRRAWILALLGVVVIVAVSFMSVYALGYGFYDEWKETQPGGRGYHP
;
A
#
# COMPACT_ATOMS: atom_id res chain seq x y z
N MET A 1 -21.65 -64.68 -19.56
CA MET A 1 -22.47 -63.60 -20.13
C MET A 1 -23.14 -62.86 -18.99
N SER A 2 -22.47 -61.85 -18.44
CA SER A 2 -23.01 -60.61 -17.86
C SER A 2 -21.80 -59.89 -17.27
N ASP A 3 -21.32 -58.92 -18.03
CA ASP A 3 -20.12 -58.12 -17.78
C ASP A 3 -20.57 -56.88 -17.01
N THR A 4 -20.44 -56.91 -15.68
CA THR A 4 -20.75 -55.79 -14.80
C THR A 4 -19.68 -54.71 -14.98
N THR A 5 -19.93 -53.82 -15.93
CA THR A 5 -19.15 -52.61 -16.18
C THR A 5 -19.46 -51.61 -15.06
N ASP A 6 -18.63 -51.67 -14.03
CA ASP A 6 -18.55 -50.73 -12.92
C ASP A 6 -18.12 -49.35 -13.46
N THR A 7 -19.11 -48.51 -13.75
CA THR A 7 -18.91 -47.14 -14.19
C THR A 7 -18.63 -46.28 -12.96
N ALA A 8 -17.35 -46.19 -12.61
CA ALA A 8 -16.88 -45.27 -11.58
C ALA A 8 -17.40 -43.85 -11.89
N PRO A 9 -18.01 -43.15 -10.91
CA PRO A 9 -18.54 -41.82 -11.12
C PRO A 9 -17.38 -40.89 -11.47
N GLU A 10 -17.43 -40.33 -12.67
CA GLU A 10 -16.54 -39.32 -13.19
C GLU A 10 -16.53 -38.14 -12.20
N LEU A 11 -15.49 -38.10 -11.37
CA LEU A 11 -15.22 -37.02 -10.43
C LEU A 11 -14.98 -35.76 -11.27
N SER A 12 -16.06 -35.04 -11.52
CA SER A 12 -16.08 -33.70 -12.10
C SER A 12 -14.91 -32.91 -11.52
N PRO A 13 -14.03 -32.34 -12.37
CA PRO A 13 -12.93 -31.54 -11.87
C PRO A 13 -13.55 -30.40 -11.10
N ARG A 14 -13.45 -30.45 -9.76
CA ARG A 14 -13.78 -29.34 -8.87
C ARG A 14 -12.93 -28.18 -9.35
N ARG A 15 -13.49 -27.35 -10.26
CA ARG A 15 -12.89 -26.10 -10.69
C ARG A 15 -12.68 -25.36 -9.38
N PRO A 16 -11.43 -25.12 -8.96
CA PRO A 16 -11.22 -24.42 -7.72
C PRO A 16 -11.94 -23.09 -7.88
N PHE A 17 -12.89 -22.86 -6.97
CA PHE A 17 -13.56 -21.60 -6.72
C PHE A 17 -12.51 -20.61 -6.20
N ALA A 18 -11.43 -20.41 -6.96
CA ALA A 18 -10.40 -19.46 -6.66
C ALA A 18 -10.98 -18.13 -7.06
N LEU A 19 -11.61 -17.46 -6.09
CA LEU A 19 -11.77 -16.01 -6.07
C LEU A 19 -10.47 -15.40 -6.63
N ARG A 20 -10.47 -15.01 -7.91
CA ARG A 20 -9.37 -14.24 -8.55
C ARG A 20 -9.47 -12.74 -8.20
N LEU A 21 -10.23 -12.42 -7.16
CA LEU A 21 -10.50 -11.07 -6.66
C LEU A 21 -9.44 -10.46 -5.73
N PRO A 22 -8.63 -11.21 -4.93
CA PRO A 22 -7.72 -10.58 -3.97
C PRO A 22 -6.61 -9.72 -4.59
N PRO A 23 -5.95 -10.10 -5.72
CA PRO A 23 -4.85 -9.30 -6.25
C PRO A 23 -5.30 -8.03 -6.96
N ALA A 24 -6.46 -8.07 -7.64
CA ALA A 24 -6.99 -6.92 -8.35
C ALA A 24 -7.47 -5.83 -7.39
N LEU A 25 -8.13 -6.22 -6.29
CA LEU A 25 -8.56 -5.29 -5.24
C LEU A 25 -7.36 -4.64 -4.52
N LEU A 26 -6.33 -5.42 -4.19
CA LEU A 26 -5.10 -4.89 -3.59
C LEU A 26 -4.38 -3.92 -4.53
N ALA A 27 -4.33 -4.22 -5.84
CA ALA A 27 -3.79 -3.30 -6.83
C ALA A 27 -4.63 -2.03 -6.95
N CYS A 28 -5.97 -2.16 -7.02
CA CYS A 28 -6.89 -1.02 -7.08
C CYS A 28 -6.81 -0.11 -5.85
N ALA A 29 -6.51 -0.65 -4.66
CA ALA A 29 -6.32 0.16 -3.45
C ALA A 29 -4.89 0.75 -3.36
N ALA A 30 -3.86 -0.01 -3.72
CA ALA A 30 -2.47 0.43 -3.60
C ALA A 30 -2.08 1.51 -4.63
N VAL A 31 -2.67 1.48 -5.83
CA VAL A 31 -2.40 2.46 -6.89
C VAL A 31 -2.79 3.90 -6.50
N PRO A 32 -4.02 4.21 -6.07
CA PRO A 32 -4.39 5.58 -5.70
C PRO A 32 -3.60 6.05 -4.47
N VAL A 33 -3.35 5.17 -3.49
CA VAL A 33 -2.52 5.52 -2.32
C VAL A 33 -1.09 5.83 -2.78
N GLY A 34 -0.51 5.04 -3.68
CA GLY A 34 0.80 5.31 -4.27
C GLY A 34 0.86 6.60 -5.09
N MET A 35 -0.18 6.90 -5.87
CA MET A 35 -0.27 8.13 -6.68
C MET A 35 -0.30 9.40 -5.83
N ILE A 36 -0.84 9.33 -4.60
CA ILE A 36 -0.88 10.46 -3.67
C ILE A 36 0.40 10.50 -2.82
N THR A 37 0.82 9.36 -2.27
CA THR A 37 1.93 9.30 -1.32
C THR A 37 3.30 9.49 -1.95
N LEU A 38 3.53 9.06 -3.20
CA LEU A 38 4.83 9.20 -3.84
C LEU A 38 5.17 10.65 -4.19
N PRO A 39 4.29 11.45 -4.82
CA PRO A 39 4.55 12.88 -5.03
C PRO A 39 4.74 13.63 -3.71
N TRP A 40 3.93 13.32 -2.70
CA TRP A 40 4.07 13.89 -1.37
C TRP A 40 5.43 13.56 -0.74
N ALA A 41 5.85 12.30 -0.79
CA ALA A 41 7.13 11.87 -0.26
C ALA A 41 8.31 12.52 -0.99
N ALA A 42 8.24 12.64 -2.32
CA ALA A 42 9.23 13.36 -3.11
C ALA A 42 9.31 14.84 -2.70
N PHE A 43 8.16 15.50 -2.51
CA PHE A 43 8.09 16.87 -2.03
C PHE A 43 8.75 17.01 -0.64
N ILE A 44 8.43 16.13 0.31
CA ILE A 44 9.05 16.12 1.65
C ILE A 44 10.57 15.97 1.57
N VAL A 45 11.08 15.09 0.70
CA VAL A 45 12.53 14.95 0.50
C VAL A 45 13.16 16.25 0.01
N VAL A 46 12.57 16.88 -1.01
CA VAL A 46 13.12 18.12 -1.59
C VAL A 46 13.17 19.24 -0.55
N ILE A 47 12.08 19.46 0.19
CA ILE A 47 12.05 20.53 1.21
C ILE A 47 12.99 20.23 2.37
N SER A 48 13.07 18.98 2.82
CA SER A 48 13.91 18.59 3.96
C SER A 48 15.39 18.66 3.60
N VAL A 49 15.77 18.24 2.39
CA VAL A 49 17.15 18.39 1.90
C VAL A 49 17.54 19.86 1.80
N ARG A 50 16.65 20.72 1.27
CA ARG A 50 16.90 22.18 1.23
C ARG A 50 17.04 22.77 2.63
N SER A 51 16.19 22.37 3.57
CA SER A 51 16.22 22.79 4.97
C SER A 51 17.53 22.38 5.65
N LEU A 52 17.99 21.15 5.45
CA LEU A 52 19.26 20.66 5.99
C LEU A 52 20.48 21.37 5.38
N LEU A 53 20.47 21.62 4.07
CA LEU A 53 21.53 22.37 3.39
C LEU A 53 21.57 23.84 3.81
N GLY A 54 20.43 24.41 4.18
CA GLY A 54 20.32 25.79 4.69
C GLY A 54 20.69 25.96 6.16
N GLY A 55 21.13 24.89 6.85
CA GLY A 55 21.52 24.94 8.26
C GLY A 55 20.36 25.11 9.24
N SER A 56 19.11 24.87 8.80
CA SER A 56 17.97 24.80 9.70
C SER A 56 17.88 23.42 10.35
N ASP A 57 17.29 23.35 11.54
CA ASP A 57 17.05 22.11 12.30
C ASP A 57 15.96 21.23 11.65
N GLY A 58 16.08 20.97 10.35
CA GLY A 58 15.19 20.07 9.63
C GLY A 58 15.17 18.72 10.34
N THR A 59 14.00 18.32 10.84
CA THR A 59 13.84 17.06 11.55
C THR A 59 14.12 15.89 10.60
N TRP A 60 15.30 15.30 10.72
CA TRP A 60 15.73 14.07 10.02
C TRP A 60 14.66 12.97 10.05
N LEU A 61 13.91 12.91 11.15
CA LEU A 61 12.80 11.98 11.32
C LEU A 61 11.73 12.15 10.23
N GLY A 62 11.33 13.37 9.89
CA GLY A 62 10.33 13.64 8.85
C GLY A 62 10.85 13.29 7.45
N LEU A 63 12.10 13.64 7.16
CA LEU A 63 12.77 13.25 5.91
C LEU A 63 12.77 11.72 5.72
N VAL A 64 13.15 10.98 6.75
CA VAL A 64 13.26 9.52 6.68
C VAL A 64 11.88 8.88 6.62
N THR A 65 10.99 9.21 7.56
CA THR A 65 9.70 8.50 7.72
C THR A 65 8.66 8.89 6.68
N MET A 66 8.63 10.14 6.24
CA MET A 66 7.60 10.66 5.33
C MET A 66 8.12 10.88 3.89
N GLY A 67 9.44 10.92 3.71
CA GLY A 67 10.08 11.09 2.40
C GLY A 67 10.73 9.81 1.89
N VAL A 68 11.86 9.42 2.49
CA VAL A 68 12.68 8.30 1.99
C VAL A 68 11.97 6.96 2.11
N ALA A 69 11.32 6.69 3.25
CA ALA A 69 10.67 5.40 3.50
C ALA A 69 9.56 5.07 2.49
N PRO A 70 8.62 5.97 2.15
CA PRO A 70 7.67 5.72 1.06
C PRO A 70 8.35 5.52 -0.30
N LEU A 71 9.34 6.36 -0.64
CA LEU A 71 10.04 6.28 -1.94
C LEU A 71 10.76 4.94 -2.15
N VAL A 72 11.28 4.33 -1.08
CA VAL A 72 11.94 3.01 -1.15
C VAL A 72 10.94 1.86 -0.93
N GLY A 73 9.95 2.06 -0.05
CA GLY A 73 8.98 1.05 0.35
C GLY A 73 8.04 0.63 -0.77
N TYR A 74 7.54 1.58 -1.58
CA TYR A 74 6.67 1.27 -2.72
C TYR A 74 7.35 0.39 -3.78
N PRO A 75 8.57 0.72 -4.26
CA PRO A 75 9.34 -0.17 -5.13
C PRO A 75 9.62 -1.53 -4.49
N ALA A 76 9.98 -1.57 -3.20
CA ALA A 76 10.21 -2.84 -2.49
C ALA A 76 8.95 -3.72 -2.46
N ALA A 77 7.78 -3.14 -2.18
CA ALA A 77 6.50 -3.83 -2.22
C ALA A 77 6.15 -4.33 -3.64
N ALA A 78 6.43 -3.54 -4.68
CA ALA A 78 6.25 -3.95 -6.08
C ALA A 78 7.17 -5.14 -6.45
N VAL A 79 8.41 -5.15 -5.95
CA VAL A 79 9.32 -6.30 -6.11
C VAL A 79 8.79 -7.53 -5.37
N LEU A 80 8.30 -7.38 -4.14
CA LEU A 80 7.70 -8.49 -3.39
C LEU A 80 6.47 -9.06 -4.10
N TRP A 81 5.64 -8.19 -4.68
CA TRP A 81 4.50 -8.58 -5.49
C TRP A 81 4.90 -9.30 -6.79
N SER A 82 5.91 -8.81 -7.49
CA SER A 82 6.39 -9.50 -8.70
C SER A 82 7.00 -10.86 -8.37
N ARG A 83 7.67 -11.02 -7.22
CA ARG A 83 8.19 -12.29 -6.73
C ARG A 83 7.09 -13.24 -6.24
N SER A 84 6.01 -12.74 -5.63
CA SER A 84 4.89 -13.58 -5.20
C SER A 84 4.24 -14.29 -6.39
N ARG A 85 4.12 -13.60 -7.54
CA ARG A 85 3.60 -14.16 -8.80
C ARG A 85 4.48 -15.26 -9.41
N ARG A 86 5.75 -15.33 -9.02
CA ARG A 86 6.73 -16.31 -9.52
C ARG A 86 7.09 -17.38 -8.48
N ALA A 87 6.40 -17.43 -7.34
CA ALA A 87 6.75 -18.34 -6.26
C ALA A 87 6.38 -19.79 -6.61
N ALA A 88 7.31 -20.71 -6.37
CA ALA A 88 7.14 -22.14 -6.65
C ALA A 88 6.05 -22.81 -5.77
N THR A 89 5.72 -22.24 -4.61
CA THR A 89 4.71 -22.79 -3.70
C THR A 89 3.67 -21.74 -3.31
N PRO A 90 2.39 -22.13 -3.11
CA PRO A 90 1.33 -21.22 -2.70
C PRO A 90 1.64 -20.52 -1.37
N ARG A 91 2.20 -21.26 -0.39
CA ARG A 91 2.58 -20.70 0.92
C ARG A 91 3.59 -19.56 0.77
N ARG A 92 4.60 -19.72 -0.09
CA ARG A 92 5.60 -18.68 -0.33
C ARG A 92 5.03 -17.48 -1.07
N ALA A 93 4.11 -17.70 -2.02
CA ALA A 93 3.39 -16.61 -2.69
C ALA A 93 2.63 -15.74 -1.69
N TRP A 94 1.89 -16.37 -0.76
CA TRP A 94 1.14 -15.66 0.28
C TRP A 94 2.04 -14.90 1.25
N ILE A 95 3.13 -15.50 1.71
CA ILE A 95 4.09 -14.81 2.60
C ILE A 95 4.66 -13.55 1.92
N LEU A 96 5.07 -13.65 0.66
CA LEU A 96 5.62 -12.52 -0.09
C LEU A 96 4.57 -11.43 -0.34
N ALA A 97 3.33 -11.81 -0.66
CA ALA A 97 2.23 -10.87 -0.84
C ALA A 97 1.91 -10.14 0.48
N LEU A 98 1.81 -10.87 1.58
CA LEU A 98 1.54 -10.30 2.91
C LEU A 98 2.68 -9.36 3.34
N LEU A 99 3.94 -9.74 3.10
CA LEU A 99 5.09 -8.88 3.36
C LEU A 99 5.00 -7.57 2.57
N GLY A 100 4.62 -7.63 1.29
CA GLY A 100 4.41 -6.45 0.46
C GLY A 100 3.33 -5.52 1.01
N VAL A 101 2.20 -6.08 1.47
CA VAL A 101 1.12 -5.30 2.11
C VAL A 101 1.61 -4.65 3.39
N VAL A 102 2.31 -5.38 4.26
CA VAL A 102 2.87 -4.84 5.51
C VAL A 102 3.83 -3.69 5.23
N VAL A 103 4.69 -3.80 4.21
CA VAL A 103 5.59 -2.73 3.79
C VAL A 103 4.79 -1.48 3.39
N ILE A 104 3.76 -1.62 2.53
CA ILE A 104 2.93 -0.48 2.09
C ILE A 104 2.27 0.19 3.29
N VAL A 105 1.68 -0.58 4.20
CA VAL A 105 1.01 -0.05 5.40
C VAL A 105 2.02 0.70 6.28
N ALA A 106 3.18 0.09 6.56
CA ALA A 106 4.20 0.67 7.43
C ALA A 106 4.73 2.00 6.87
N VAL A 107 5.02 2.07 5.57
CA VAL A 107 5.55 3.31 4.96
C VAL A 107 4.47 4.36 4.70
N SER A 108 3.22 3.96 4.55
CA SER A 108 2.11 4.91 4.32
C SER A 108 1.52 5.46 5.61
N PHE A 109 1.69 4.78 6.74
CA PHE A 109 1.05 5.14 8.01
C PHE A 109 1.31 6.60 8.41
N MET A 110 2.58 7.02 8.45
CA MET A 110 2.94 8.38 8.86
C MET A 110 2.45 9.46 7.89
N SER A 111 2.55 9.20 6.58
CA SER A 111 2.07 10.14 5.56
C SER A 111 0.55 10.28 5.59
N VAL A 112 -0.19 9.17 5.72
CA VAL A 112 -1.65 9.18 5.83
C VAL A 112 -2.09 9.86 7.12
N TYR A 113 -1.42 9.58 8.24
CA TYR A 113 -1.69 10.22 9.52
C TYR A 113 -1.49 11.73 9.45
N ALA A 114 -0.36 12.21 8.93
CA ALA A 114 -0.08 13.63 8.86
C ALA A 114 -0.98 14.38 7.89
N LEU A 115 -1.27 13.80 6.71
CA LEU A 115 -2.22 14.38 5.77
C LEU A 115 -3.63 14.44 6.36
N GLY A 116 -4.07 13.36 7.02
CA GLY A 116 -5.37 13.31 7.69
C GLY A 116 -5.47 14.32 8.84
N TYR A 117 -4.41 14.47 9.62
CA TYR A 117 -4.34 15.44 10.71
C TYR A 117 -4.40 16.87 10.18
N GLY A 118 -3.61 17.21 9.15
CA GLY A 118 -3.64 18.54 8.53
C GLY A 118 -5.01 18.87 7.92
N PHE A 119 -5.63 17.91 7.23
CA PHE A 119 -6.98 18.09 6.68
C PHE A 119 -8.01 18.30 7.79
N TYR A 120 -7.90 17.56 8.89
CA TYR A 120 -8.81 17.66 10.02
C TYR A 120 -8.69 19.01 10.73
N ASP A 121 -7.47 19.53 10.91
CA ASP A 121 -7.26 20.84 11.50
C ASP A 121 -7.80 21.95 10.58
N GLU A 122 -7.51 21.89 9.27
CA GLU A 122 -8.06 22.85 8.29
C GLU A 122 -9.59 22.81 8.24
N TRP A 123 -10.18 21.61 8.27
CA TRP A 123 -11.62 21.44 8.32
C TRP A 123 -12.22 22.11 9.55
N LYS A 124 -11.59 21.98 10.73
CA LYS A 124 -12.05 22.66 11.95
C LYS A 124 -11.97 24.17 11.82
N GLU A 125 -10.90 24.69 11.23
CA GLU A 125 -10.72 26.14 11.09
C GLU A 125 -11.74 26.77 10.12
N THR A 126 -12.29 25.99 9.20
CA THR A 126 -13.31 26.43 8.22
C THR A 126 -14.76 26.24 8.70
N GLN A 127 -15.01 25.52 9.80
CA GLN A 127 -16.34 25.42 10.40
C GLN A 127 -16.77 26.74 11.07
N PRO A 128 -18.09 27.00 11.23
CA PRO A 128 -18.59 28.15 11.98
C PRO A 128 -17.96 28.23 13.39
N GLY A 129 -17.27 29.33 13.68
CA GLY A 129 -16.51 29.53 14.92
C GLY A 129 -15.01 29.20 14.84
N GLY A 130 -14.53 28.70 13.70
CA GLY A 130 -13.11 28.54 13.39
C GLY A 130 -12.44 29.84 12.91
N ARG A 131 -11.10 29.90 12.96
CA ARG A 131 -10.33 31.10 12.59
C ARG A 131 -10.48 31.52 11.12
N GLY A 132 -10.77 30.57 10.23
CA GLY A 132 -10.93 30.78 8.79
C GLY A 132 -12.38 30.90 8.32
N TYR A 133 -13.35 30.94 9.24
CA TYR A 133 -14.76 31.06 8.88
C TYR A 133 -15.08 32.46 8.33
N HIS A 134 -15.36 32.53 7.02
CA HIS A 134 -15.95 33.69 6.37
C HIS A 134 -17.43 33.40 6.08
N PRO A 135 -18.37 34.16 6.69
CA PRO A 135 -19.81 33.93 6.54
C PRO A 135 -20.33 34.28 5.14
#